data_AF-A0A7S0IE56-F1
#
_entry.id   AF-A0A7S0IE56-F1
#
_cell.length_a   1.000
_cell.length_b   1.000
_cell.length_c   1.000
_cell.angle_alpha   90.00
_cell.angle_beta   90.00
_cell.angle_gamma   90.00
#
_symmetry.space_group_name_H-M   'P 1'
#
loop_
_entity.id
_entity.type
_entity.pdbx_description
1 polymer ?
#
loop_
_entity_poly.entity_id
_entity_poly.type
_entity_poly.pdbx_seq_one_letter_code
_entity_poly.pdbx_strand_id
1 'polypeptide(L)'
;REAEFALLNKEIDRVERKCRDYEATAMGTIDEAIATLELYKNKVMECDEDDEEALENVVKEFEKVWSEANYPSRVAPEAKPVKDMLACVGKLGKAIEKVCPKEKSWENAAWDLKEHPIDRDALKEVIVNHLYRVGRFDIGDLYAESEGGELADVDENAPKLIPPERREAMKAPFVEMWNVTWQIEREGDLSGLKTWLERNGDALVNKYTGAPPRVEFLLRKLEYVRMLTGYRRG
;
A
#
# COMPACT_ATOMS: atom_id res chain seq x y z
N ARG A 1 -17.74 -17.40 21.62
CA ARG A 1 -16.77 -16.28 21.45
C ARG A 1 -15.32 -16.74 21.49
N GLU A 2 -14.76 -17.27 22.59
CA GLU A 2 -13.35 -17.73 22.59
C GLU A 2 -13.05 -18.82 21.54
N ALA A 3 -13.90 -19.82 21.41
CA ALA A 3 -13.77 -20.87 20.39
C ALA A 3 -13.93 -20.34 18.94
N GLU A 4 -14.63 -19.22 18.77
CA GLU A 4 -14.86 -18.58 17.47
C GLU A 4 -13.65 -17.74 17.05
N PHE A 5 -13.06 -16.98 17.99
CA PHE A 5 -11.79 -16.28 17.78
C PHE A 5 -10.63 -17.24 17.57
N ALA A 6 -10.60 -18.38 18.28
CA ALA A 6 -9.60 -19.43 18.05
C ALA A 6 -9.68 -20.02 16.63
N LEU A 7 -10.90 -20.17 16.08
CA LEU A 7 -11.09 -20.59 14.70
C LEU A 7 -10.58 -19.53 13.69
N LEU A 8 -10.84 -18.25 13.97
CA LEU A 8 -10.39 -17.14 13.14
C LEU A 8 -8.85 -17.07 13.10
N ASN A 9 -8.22 -17.07 14.28
CA ASN A 9 -6.77 -17.02 14.43
C ASN A 9 -6.10 -18.20 13.72
N LYS A 10 -6.67 -19.41 13.83
CA LYS A 10 -6.16 -20.59 13.14
C LYS A 10 -6.14 -20.43 11.61
N GLU A 11 -7.17 -19.83 11.01
CA GLU A 11 -7.20 -19.62 9.56
C GLU A 11 -6.35 -18.41 9.14
N ILE A 12 -6.19 -17.38 9.98
CA ILE A 12 -5.22 -16.29 9.78
C ILE A 12 -3.79 -16.86 9.75
N ASP A 13 -3.40 -17.63 10.77
CA ASP A 13 -2.08 -18.29 10.87
C ASP A 13 -1.78 -19.18 9.65
N ARG A 14 -2.83 -19.72 9.03
CA ARG A 14 -2.72 -20.57 7.84
C ARG A 14 -2.42 -19.73 6.60
N VAL A 15 -3.09 -18.59 6.44
CA VAL A 15 -2.82 -17.63 5.35
C VAL A 15 -1.41 -17.07 5.51
N GLU A 16 -1.03 -16.64 6.73
CA GLU A 16 0.30 -16.08 7.00
C GLU A 16 1.43 -17.08 6.75
N ARG A 17 1.28 -18.34 7.17
CA ARG A 17 2.26 -19.39 6.82
C ARG A 17 2.37 -19.57 5.32
N LYS A 18 1.24 -19.56 4.61
CA LYS A 18 1.25 -19.76 3.16
C LYS A 18 1.91 -18.60 2.42
N CYS A 19 1.71 -17.36 2.88
CA CYS A 19 2.47 -16.19 2.40
C CYS A 19 3.98 -16.39 2.58
N ARG A 20 4.40 -16.75 3.80
CA ARG A 20 5.83 -16.97 4.12
C ARG A 20 6.46 -18.08 3.28
N ASP A 21 5.75 -19.18 3.07
CA ASP A 21 6.25 -20.28 2.23
C ASP A 21 6.45 -19.82 0.77
N TYR A 22 5.55 -18.99 0.24
CA TYR A 22 5.69 -18.43 -1.11
C TYR A 22 6.82 -17.42 -1.20
N GLU A 23 6.93 -16.53 -0.23
CA GLU A 23 8.04 -15.57 -0.16
C GLU A 23 9.39 -16.31 -0.09
N ALA A 24 9.51 -17.32 0.78
CA ALA A 24 10.73 -18.12 0.89
C ALA A 24 11.08 -18.84 -0.42
N THR A 25 10.08 -19.38 -1.13
CA THR A 25 10.29 -20.04 -2.42
C THR A 25 10.72 -19.04 -3.51
N ALA A 26 10.07 -17.87 -3.57
CA ALA A 26 10.41 -16.82 -4.50
C ALA A 26 11.82 -16.28 -4.25
N MET A 27 12.17 -16.03 -2.98
CA MET A 27 13.51 -15.60 -2.57
C MET A 27 14.57 -16.62 -2.94
N GLY A 28 14.36 -17.91 -2.63
CA GLY A 28 15.31 -18.95 -3.02
C GLY A 28 15.51 -19.05 -4.55
N THR A 29 14.46 -18.82 -5.32
CA THR A 29 14.57 -18.77 -6.80
C THR A 29 15.33 -17.53 -7.28
N ILE A 30 15.18 -16.39 -6.61
CA ILE A 30 15.95 -15.18 -6.89
C ILE A 30 17.42 -15.39 -6.57
N ASP A 31 17.73 -16.02 -5.42
CA ASP A 31 19.10 -16.34 -5.01
C ASP A 31 19.77 -17.29 -6.01
N GLU A 32 19.05 -18.30 -6.52
CA GLU A 32 19.53 -19.16 -7.61
C GLU A 32 19.80 -18.37 -8.90
N ALA A 33 18.92 -17.43 -9.26
CA ALA A 33 19.11 -16.59 -10.45
C ALA A 33 20.35 -15.69 -10.32
N ILE A 34 20.57 -15.12 -9.13
CA ILE A 34 21.76 -14.31 -8.81
C ILE A 34 23.01 -15.18 -8.92
N ALA A 35 23.03 -16.36 -8.30
CA ALA A 35 24.17 -17.26 -8.35
C ALA A 35 24.54 -17.67 -9.80
N THR A 36 23.52 -17.90 -10.65
CA THR A 36 23.74 -18.14 -12.09
C THR A 36 24.35 -16.93 -12.78
N LEU A 37 23.83 -15.72 -12.53
CA LEU A 37 24.40 -14.50 -13.11
C LEU A 37 25.86 -14.27 -12.67
N GLU A 38 26.17 -14.53 -11.39
CA GLU A 38 27.53 -14.42 -10.85
C GLU A 38 28.47 -15.45 -11.48
N LEU A 39 28.03 -16.69 -11.65
CA LEU A 39 28.81 -17.73 -12.32
C LEU A 39 29.18 -17.32 -13.75
N TYR A 40 28.20 -16.88 -14.55
CA TYR A 40 28.46 -16.51 -15.94
C TYR A 40 29.20 -15.18 -16.08
N LYS A 41 29.00 -14.24 -15.15
CA LYS A 41 29.87 -13.06 -15.03
C LYS A 41 31.32 -13.47 -14.83
N ASN A 42 31.61 -14.40 -13.92
CA ASN A 42 32.98 -14.84 -13.67
C ASN A 42 33.56 -15.57 -14.88
N LYS A 43 32.78 -16.44 -15.56
CA LYS A 43 33.21 -17.07 -16.82
C LYS A 43 33.58 -16.05 -17.90
N VAL A 44 32.80 -14.98 -18.05
CA VAL A 44 33.11 -13.89 -19.01
C VAL A 44 34.39 -13.16 -18.62
N MET A 45 34.61 -12.92 -17.31
CA MET A 45 35.83 -12.27 -16.82
C MET A 45 37.09 -13.14 -16.96
N GLU A 46 36.93 -14.46 -17.08
CA GLU A 46 38.02 -15.42 -17.31
C GLU A 46 38.34 -15.63 -18.80
N CYS A 47 37.47 -15.17 -19.70
CA CYS A 47 37.75 -15.18 -21.14
C CYS A 47 38.82 -14.13 -21.46
N ASP A 48 39.76 -14.50 -22.35
CA ASP A 48 40.72 -13.56 -22.90
C ASP A 48 39.99 -12.57 -23.81
N GLU A 49 40.33 -11.27 -23.74
CA GLU A 49 39.59 -10.21 -24.49
C GLU A 49 39.68 -10.41 -26.01
N ASP A 50 40.71 -11.12 -26.48
CA ASP A 50 40.96 -11.41 -27.89
C ASP A 50 40.36 -12.75 -28.36
N ASP A 51 39.76 -13.55 -27.47
CA ASP A 51 39.11 -14.83 -27.80
C ASP A 51 37.58 -14.68 -27.92
N GLU A 52 37.16 -14.10 -29.05
CA GLU A 52 35.74 -13.89 -29.37
C GLU A 52 34.94 -15.22 -29.40
N GLU A 53 35.57 -16.33 -29.80
CA GLU A 53 34.91 -17.64 -29.88
C GLU A 53 34.61 -18.19 -28.49
N ALA A 54 35.54 -18.05 -27.53
CA ALA A 54 35.31 -18.41 -26.14
C ALA A 54 34.18 -17.58 -25.52
N LEU A 55 34.18 -16.26 -25.75
CA LEU A 55 33.14 -15.37 -25.24
C LEU A 55 31.75 -15.73 -25.82
N GLU A 56 31.67 -15.98 -27.12
CA GLU A 56 30.41 -16.35 -27.79
C GLU A 56 29.86 -17.69 -27.25
N ASN A 57 30.74 -18.65 -26.94
CA ASN A 57 30.35 -19.92 -26.34
C ASN A 57 29.78 -19.74 -24.93
N VAL A 58 30.38 -18.88 -24.09
CA VAL A 58 29.87 -18.58 -22.74
C VAL A 58 28.50 -17.91 -22.81
N VAL A 59 28.30 -16.98 -23.74
CA VAL A 59 27.00 -16.30 -23.94
C VAL A 59 25.92 -17.29 -24.38
N LYS A 60 26.21 -18.16 -25.36
CA LYS A 60 25.28 -19.20 -25.82
C LYS A 60 24.91 -20.18 -24.70
N GLU A 61 25.88 -20.58 -23.89
CA GLU A 61 25.65 -21.43 -22.73
C GLU A 61 24.73 -20.74 -21.71
N PHE A 62 24.97 -19.46 -21.42
CA PHE A 62 24.13 -18.66 -20.54
C PHE A 62 22.70 -18.54 -21.07
N GLU A 63 22.50 -18.18 -22.34
CA GLU A 63 21.17 -18.03 -22.92
C GLU A 63 20.36 -19.33 -22.84
N LYS A 64 21.02 -20.47 -23.07
CA LYS A 64 20.42 -21.79 -22.93
C LYS A 64 20.01 -22.06 -21.47
N VAL A 65 20.94 -21.91 -20.52
CA VAL A 65 20.65 -22.17 -19.10
C VAL A 65 19.57 -21.23 -18.57
N TRP A 66 19.61 -19.95 -18.95
CA TRP A 66 18.66 -18.93 -18.52
C TRP A 66 17.25 -19.20 -19.06
N SER A 67 17.14 -19.57 -20.33
CA SER A 67 15.86 -19.90 -20.96
C SER A 67 15.26 -21.20 -20.43
N GLU A 68 16.07 -22.24 -20.20
CA GLU A 68 15.64 -23.51 -19.61
C GLU A 68 15.21 -23.35 -18.15
N ALA A 69 15.90 -22.52 -17.38
CA ALA A 69 15.58 -22.28 -15.97
C ALA A 69 14.27 -21.51 -15.76
N ASN A 70 13.90 -20.64 -16.71
CA ASN A 70 12.67 -19.84 -16.71
C ASN A 70 12.34 -19.23 -15.32
N TYR A 71 13.33 -18.54 -14.74
CA TYR A 71 13.22 -17.93 -13.41
C TYR A 71 11.97 -17.06 -13.21
N PRO A 72 11.52 -16.23 -14.17
CA PRO A 72 10.30 -15.42 -13.99
C PRO A 72 9.06 -16.25 -13.68
N SER A 73 8.82 -17.36 -14.38
CA SER A 73 7.68 -18.24 -14.12
C SER A 73 7.81 -19.03 -12.82
N ARG A 74 9.03 -19.21 -12.30
CA ARG A 74 9.28 -19.88 -11.01
C ARG A 74 9.09 -18.94 -9.82
N VAL A 75 9.46 -17.66 -9.96
CA VAL A 75 9.25 -16.60 -8.96
C VAL A 75 7.78 -16.22 -8.85
N ALA A 76 7.07 -16.11 -9.97
CA ALA A 76 5.66 -15.79 -10.01
C ALA A 76 4.87 -16.80 -10.88
N PRO A 77 4.59 -18.01 -10.36
CA PRO A 77 3.87 -19.01 -11.12
C PRO A 77 2.42 -18.59 -11.33
N GLU A 78 2.01 -18.45 -12.59
CA GLU A 78 0.73 -17.83 -12.97
C GLU A 78 -0.53 -18.57 -12.45
N ALA A 79 -0.44 -19.86 -12.14
CA ALA A 79 -1.65 -20.69 -11.95
C ALA A 79 -1.78 -21.42 -10.60
N LYS A 80 -0.70 -21.99 -10.04
CA LYS A 80 -0.81 -22.93 -8.91
C LYS A 80 -0.76 -22.24 -7.54
N PRO A 81 0.19 -21.33 -7.26
CA PRO A 81 0.25 -20.59 -6.01
C PRO A 81 -0.97 -19.71 -5.75
N VAL A 82 -1.45 -19.06 -6.81
CA VAL A 82 -2.61 -18.17 -6.79
C VAL A 82 -3.88 -18.95 -6.40
N LYS A 83 -4.10 -20.14 -6.98
CA LYS A 83 -5.26 -20.99 -6.63
C LYS A 83 -5.23 -21.46 -5.19
N ASP A 84 -4.09 -21.93 -4.70
CA ASP A 84 -3.92 -22.40 -3.33
C ASP A 84 -4.08 -21.25 -2.31
N MET A 85 -3.59 -20.07 -2.64
CA MET A 85 -3.74 -18.86 -1.82
C MET A 85 -5.20 -18.41 -1.77
N LEU A 86 -5.87 -18.33 -2.94
CA LEU A 86 -7.30 -18.01 -3.03
C LEU A 86 -8.15 -19.01 -2.25
N ALA A 87 -7.78 -20.30 -2.23
CA ALA A 87 -8.47 -21.30 -1.42
C ALA A 87 -8.31 -21.06 0.09
N CYS A 88 -7.12 -20.63 0.55
CA CYS A 88 -6.89 -20.26 1.95
C CYS A 88 -7.68 -19.01 2.35
N VAL A 89 -7.66 -17.98 1.50
CA VAL A 89 -8.45 -16.75 1.70
C VAL A 89 -9.94 -17.05 1.71
N GLY A 90 -10.42 -17.96 0.84
CA GLY A 90 -11.81 -18.39 0.83
C GLY A 90 -12.24 -19.11 2.12
N LYS A 91 -11.35 -19.89 2.75
CA LYS A 91 -11.60 -20.52 4.06
C LYS A 91 -11.65 -19.48 5.18
N LEU A 92 -10.74 -18.50 5.16
CA LEU A 92 -10.78 -17.38 6.09
C LEU A 92 -12.09 -16.58 5.94
N GLY A 93 -12.52 -16.29 4.71
CA GLY A 93 -13.80 -15.64 4.44
C GLY A 93 -15.00 -16.40 5.03
N LYS A 94 -15.05 -17.73 4.86
CA LYS A 94 -16.07 -18.58 5.49
C LYS A 94 -16.00 -18.58 7.02
N ALA A 95 -14.80 -18.52 7.60
CA ALA A 95 -14.64 -18.41 9.04
C ALA A 95 -15.15 -17.06 9.55
N ILE A 96 -14.84 -15.95 8.85
CA ILE A 96 -15.38 -14.63 9.14
C ILE A 96 -16.91 -14.64 9.06
N GLU A 97 -17.50 -15.19 8.00
CA GLU A 97 -18.96 -15.28 7.86
C GLU A 97 -19.61 -16.11 8.98
N LYS A 98 -18.92 -17.12 9.50
CA LYS A 98 -19.42 -17.95 10.61
C LYS A 98 -19.38 -17.22 11.96
N VAL A 99 -18.33 -16.43 12.19
CA VAL A 99 -18.17 -15.62 13.42
C VAL A 99 -19.01 -14.35 13.37
N CYS A 100 -19.17 -13.79 12.17
CA CYS A 100 -19.94 -12.59 11.86
C CYS A 100 -21.08 -12.93 10.89
N PRO A 101 -22.15 -13.62 11.35
CA PRO A 101 -23.25 -14.02 10.50
C PRO A 101 -23.92 -12.82 9.82
N LYS A 102 -24.07 -12.92 8.49
CA LYS A 102 -24.71 -11.92 7.61
C LYS A 102 -26.13 -11.53 8.04
N GLU A 103 -26.80 -12.37 8.83
CA GLU A 103 -28.18 -12.21 9.29
C GLU A 103 -28.33 -11.50 10.64
N LYS A 104 -27.24 -11.14 11.33
CA LYS A 104 -27.30 -10.05 12.31
C LYS A 104 -27.29 -8.71 11.57
N SER A 105 -28.35 -8.56 10.80
CA SER A 105 -28.88 -7.32 10.25
C SER A 105 -28.63 -6.20 11.25
N TRP A 106 -28.10 -5.10 10.74
CA TRP A 106 -28.05 -3.76 11.31
C TRP A 106 -29.29 -3.37 12.16
N GLU A 107 -30.45 -4.01 11.95
CA GLU A 107 -31.66 -3.91 12.78
C GLU A 107 -31.50 -4.44 14.22
N ASN A 108 -30.65 -5.45 14.44
CA ASN A 108 -30.27 -5.95 15.77
C ASN A 108 -28.90 -5.42 16.22
N ALA A 109 -28.18 -4.72 15.34
CA ALA A 109 -27.05 -3.87 15.72
C ALA A 109 -27.56 -2.54 16.28
N ALA A 110 -28.52 -2.60 17.20
CA ALA A 110 -28.42 -1.76 18.37
C ALA A 110 -27.16 -2.24 19.11
N TRP A 111 -25.99 -1.87 18.59
CA TRP A 111 -24.87 -1.55 19.45
C TRP A 111 -25.49 -0.66 20.50
N ASP A 112 -25.56 -1.16 21.73
CA ASP A 112 -26.44 -0.61 22.75
C ASP A 112 -26.01 0.84 22.99
N LEU A 113 -26.61 1.80 22.27
CA LEU A 113 -26.28 3.23 22.32
C LEU A 113 -26.59 3.80 23.71
N LYS A 114 -27.32 3.03 24.54
CA LYS A 114 -27.53 3.28 25.96
C LYS A 114 -26.33 2.84 26.81
N GLU A 115 -25.69 1.72 26.51
CA GLU A 115 -24.50 1.23 27.24
C GLU A 115 -23.17 1.81 26.68
N HIS A 116 -23.15 2.18 25.40
CA HIS A 116 -22.01 2.74 24.69
C HIS A 116 -22.48 3.89 23.77
N PRO A 117 -22.74 5.08 24.33
CA PRO A 117 -23.11 6.23 23.52
C PRO A 117 -21.99 6.52 22.50
N ILE A 118 -22.37 6.74 21.24
CA ILE A 118 -21.44 7.25 20.24
C ILE A 118 -20.98 8.62 20.71
N ASP A 119 -19.67 8.78 20.87
CA ASP A 119 -19.05 10.08 21.07
C ASP A 119 -19.28 10.92 19.81
N ARG A 120 -20.26 11.82 19.89
CA ARG A 120 -20.72 12.66 18.78
C ARG A 120 -19.67 13.68 18.38
N ASP A 121 -18.87 14.15 19.32
CA ASP A 121 -17.75 15.06 19.05
C ASP A 121 -16.66 14.31 18.27
N ALA A 122 -16.32 13.09 18.69
CA ALA A 122 -15.37 12.24 17.96
C ALA A 122 -15.89 11.88 16.56
N LEU A 123 -17.18 11.54 16.41
CA LEU A 123 -17.77 11.27 15.11
C LEU A 123 -17.70 12.49 14.18
N LYS A 124 -17.97 13.68 14.72
CA LYS A 124 -17.84 14.94 13.96
C LYS A 124 -16.40 15.18 13.53
N GLU A 125 -15.42 15.00 14.42
CA GLU A 125 -13.99 15.08 14.04
C GLU A 125 -13.66 14.09 12.92
N VAL A 126 -14.17 12.85 12.97
CA VAL A 126 -13.94 11.84 11.92
C VAL A 126 -14.53 12.29 10.58
N ILE A 127 -15.74 12.83 10.57
CA ILE A 127 -16.39 13.32 9.34
C ILE A 127 -15.62 14.50 8.76
N VAL A 128 -15.24 15.49 9.59
CA VAL A 128 -14.45 16.65 9.17
C VAL A 128 -13.09 16.21 8.61
N ASN A 129 -12.40 15.30 9.30
CA ASN A 129 -11.14 14.74 8.84
C ASN A 129 -11.28 14.03 7.48
N HIS A 130 -12.37 13.29 7.27
CA HIS A 130 -12.66 12.67 5.98
C HIS A 130 -12.85 13.71 4.87
N LEU A 131 -13.60 14.79 5.13
CA LEU A 131 -13.84 15.87 4.17
C LEU A 131 -12.52 16.54 3.75
N TYR A 132 -11.61 16.79 4.68
CA TYR A 132 -10.27 17.32 4.38
C TYR A 132 -9.43 16.34 3.56
N ARG A 133 -9.46 15.06 3.92
CA ARG A 133 -8.76 14.01 3.17
C ARG A 133 -9.20 13.93 1.70
N VAL A 134 -10.47 14.19 1.39
CA VAL A 134 -11.00 14.19 0.01
C VAL A 134 -10.98 15.56 -0.67
N GLY A 135 -10.39 16.58 -0.03
CA GLY A 135 -10.28 17.94 -0.59
C GLY A 135 -11.53 18.78 -0.54
N ARG A 136 -12.55 18.38 0.21
CA ARG A 136 -13.77 19.18 0.40
C ARG A 136 -13.58 20.11 1.60
N PHE A 137 -12.54 20.96 1.51
CA PHE A 137 -12.14 21.84 2.61
C PHE A 137 -13.27 22.78 3.04
N ASP A 138 -13.93 23.46 2.09
CA ASP A 138 -15.01 24.40 2.39
C ASP A 138 -16.18 23.72 3.10
N ILE A 139 -16.56 22.52 2.66
CA ILE A 139 -17.63 21.73 3.29
C ILE A 139 -17.19 21.24 4.67
N GLY A 140 -15.93 20.82 4.82
CA GLY A 140 -15.35 20.43 6.11
C GLY A 140 -15.33 21.59 7.10
N ASP A 141 -14.97 22.79 6.66
CA ASP A 141 -14.95 24.01 7.47
C ASP A 141 -16.38 24.39 7.91
N LEU A 142 -17.34 24.40 6.97
CA LEU A 142 -18.76 24.65 7.27
C LEU A 142 -19.33 23.62 8.27
N TYR A 143 -18.98 22.34 8.10
CA TYR A 143 -19.45 21.30 9.00
C TYR A 143 -18.78 21.38 10.39
N ALA A 144 -17.49 21.69 10.45
CA ALA A 144 -16.75 21.93 11.69
C ALA A 144 -17.34 23.07 12.52
N GLU A 145 -17.77 24.15 11.84
CA GLU A 145 -18.43 25.34 12.40
C GLU A 145 -19.91 25.15 12.74
N SER A 146 -20.52 24.00 12.44
CA SER A 146 -21.92 23.75 12.76
C SER A 146 -22.11 23.14 14.15
N GLU A 147 -22.95 23.70 15.01
CA GLU A 147 -23.33 23.06 16.29
C GLU A 147 -24.36 21.95 16.05
N GLY A 148 -23.96 20.78 15.52
CA GLY A 148 -24.91 19.68 15.30
C GLY A 148 -26.06 19.95 14.32
N GLY A 149 -26.06 21.09 13.62
CA GLY A 149 -27.11 21.49 12.67
C GLY A 149 -28.41 21.92 13.37
N GLU A 150 -29.56 21.57 12.83
CA GLU A 150 -30.90 21.88 13.39
C GLU A 150 -31.15 21.28 14.79
N LEU A 151 -30.25 20.42 15.27
CA LEU A 151 -30.33 19.76 16.58
C LEU A 151 -29.71 20.59 17.71
N ALA A 152 -28.95 21.65 17.40
CA ALA A 152 -28.26 22.49 18.39
C ALA A 152 -29.20 23.04 19.47
N ASP A 153 -30.36 23.51 19.04
CA ASP A 153 -31.34 24.20 19.89
C ASP A 153 -32.19 23.25 20.73
N VAL A 154 -32.12 21.94 20.45
CA VAL A 154 -33.06 20.92 20.98
C VAL A 154 -32.34 19.81 21.76
N ASP A 155 -31.04 19.60 21.52
CA ASP A 155 -30.25 18.53 22.15
C ASP A 155 -29.03 19.11 22.86
N GLU A 156 -29.02 19.05 24.19
CA GLU A 156 -27.90 19.47 25.05
C GLU A 156 -26.60 18.66 24.81
N ASN A 157 -26.70 17.53 24.11
CA ASN A 157 -25.58 16.69 23.67
C ASN A 157 -25.31 16.83 22.16
N ALA A 158 -25.74 17.92 21.54
CA ALA A 158 -25.35 18.24 20.16
C ALA A 158 -23.82 18.33 20.05
N PRO A 159 -23.22 17.83 18.95
CA PRO A 159 -21.78 17.89 18.76
C PRO A 159 -21.30 19.35 18.73
N LYS A 160 -20.26 19.64 19.50
CA LYS A 160 -19.71 20.98 19.67
C LYS A 160 -18.97 21.43 18.41
N LEU A 161 -18.79 22.74 18.29
CA LEU A 161 -17.90 23.36 17.32
C LEU A 161 -16.48 22.81 17.48
N ILE A 162 -15.81 22.50 16.37
CA ILE A 162 -14.38 22.19 16.42
C ILE A 162 -13.61 23.52 16.48
N PRO A 163 -12.77 23.77 17.49
CA PRO A 163 -12.04 25.03 17.61
C PRO A 163 -11.17 25.31 16.38
N PRO A 164 -10.99 26.59 15.98
CA PRO A 164 -10.20 26.94 14.80
C PRO A 164 -8.78 26.35 14.79
N GLU A 165 -8.09 26.36 15.93
CA GLU A 165 -6.73 25.80 16.05
C GLU A 165 -6.69 24.29 15.76
N ARG A 166 -7.68 23.55 16.28
CA ARG A 166 -7.82 22.10 16.06
C ARG A 166 -8.16 21.81 14.61
N ARG A 167 -9.03 22.62 14.01
CA ARG A 167 -9.43 22.54 12.61
C ARG A 167 -8.24 22.73 11.67
N GLU A 168 -7.44 23.77 11.89
CA GLU A 168 -6.24 24.03 11.09
C GLU A 168 -5.23 22.89 11.22
N ALA A 169 -5.03 22.36 12.42
CA ALA A 169 -4.15 21.20 12.64
C ALA A 169 -4.63 19.94 11.91
N MET A 170 -5.95 19.70 11.86
CA MET A 170 -6.53 18.58 11.10
C MET A 170 -6.40 18.79 9.58
N LYS A 171 -6.51 20.04 9.11
CA LYS A 171 -6.53 20.41 7.70
C LYS A 171 -5.12 20.44 7.09
N ALA A 172 -4.12 20.90 7.84
CA ALA A 172 -2.77 21.17 7.35
C ALA A 172 -2.10 20.01 6.58
N PRO A 173 -2.14 18.74 7.06
CA PRO A 173 -1.51 17.62 6.33
C PRO A 173 -2.13 17.36 4.96
N PHE A 174 -3.43 17.62 4.81
CA PHE A 174 -4.15 17.37 3.56
C PHE A 174 -3.99 18.50 2.56
N VAL A 175 -3.86 19.75 3.03
CA VAL A 175 -3.64 20.91 2.14
C VAL A 175 -2.31 20.78 1.41
N GLU A 176 -1.24 20.41 2.13
CA GLU A 176 0.07 20.20 1.52
C GLU A 176 0.02 19.11 0.45
N MET A 177 -0.60 17.96 0.77
CA MET A 177 -0.73 16.84 -0.17
C MET A 177 -1.62 17.20 -1.36
N TRP A 178 -2.70 17.97 -1.17
CA TRP A 178 -3.53 18.42 -2.28
C TRP A 178 -2.78 19.37 -3.21
N ASN A 179 -1.99 20.30 -2.67
CA ASN A 179 -1.21 21.19 -3.52
C ASN A 179 -0.23 20.39 -4.40
N VAL A 180 0.40 19.35 -3.83
CA VAL A 180 1.27 18.43 -4.57
C VAL A 180 0.49 17.68 -5.65
N THR A 181 -0.66 17.06 -5.33
CA THR A 181 -1.42 16.30 -6.33
C THR A 181 -1.99 17.20 -7.42
N TRP A 182 -2.43 18.41 -7.08
CA TRP A 182 -2.94 19.39 -8.04
C TRP A 182 -1.87 19.82 -9.04
N GLN A 183 -0.65 20.11 -8.57
CA GLN A 183 0.51 20.45 -9.42
C GLN A 183 0.84 19.31 -10.39
N ILE A 184 0.80 18.05 -9.92
CA ILE A 184 1.04 16.88 -10.75
C ILE A 184 -0.05 16.72 -11.81
N GLU A 185 -1.33 16.80 -11.42
CA GLU A 185 -2.46 16.53 -12.30
C GLU A 185 -2.68 17.61 -13.35
N ARG A 186 -2.50 18.89 -13.00
CA ARG A 186 -2.77 20.01 -13.91
C ARG A 186 -1.54 20.51 -14.65
N GLU A 187 -0.44 20.65 -13.95
CA GLU A 187 0.78 21.27 -14.49
C GLU A 187 1.79 20.21 -14.91
N GLY A 188 1.61 18.97 -14.43
CA GLY A 188 2.62 17.94 -14.57
C GLY A 188 3.87 18.28 -13.75
N ASP A 189 3.83 19.22 -12.82
CA ASP A 189 5.01 19.57 -12.03
C ASP A 189 5.23 18.55 -10.91
N LEU A 190 6.44 17.97 -10.86
CA LEU A 190 6.85 16.98 -9.86
C LEU A 190 7.67 17.61 -8.71
N SER A 191 8.01 18.90 -8.82
CA SER A 191 8.89 19.62 -7.90
C SER A 191 8.32 19.65 -6.47
N GLY A 192 7.00 19.83 -6.35
CA GLY A 192 6.28 19.78 -5.08
C GLY A 192 6.41 18.42 -4.39
N LEU A 193 6.20 17.33 -5.14
CA LEU A 193 6.32 15.96 -4.60
C LEU A 193 7.76 15.65 -4.18
N LYS A 194 8.75 16.11 -4.95
CA LYS A 194 10.16 15.93 -4.63
C LYS A 194 10.51 16.63 -3.32
N THR A 195 10.14 17.91 -3.18
CA THR A 195 10.37 18.70 -1.97
C THR A 195 9.68 18.07 -0.75
N TRP A 196 8.47 17.55 -0.95
CA TRP A 196 7.74 16.87 0.12
C TRP A 196 8.43 15.57 0.57
N LEU A 197 8.93 14.78 -0.38
CA LEU A 197 9.67 13.55 -0.09
C LEU A 197 11.03 13.82 0.57
N GLU A 198 11.73 14.89 0.21
CA GLU A 198 12.98 15.28 0.88
C GLU A 198 12.76 15.60 2.36
N ARG A 199 11.58 16.12 2.74
CA ARG A 199 11.22 16.45 4.13
C ARG A 199 10.67 15.27 4.91
N ASN A 200 9.91 14.38 4.25
CA ASN A 200 9.11 13.34 4.91
C ASN A 200 9.58 11.90 4.59
N GLY A 201 10.52 11.72 3.67
CA GLY A 201 10.92 10.43 3.11
C GLY A 201 11.42 9.44 4.16
N ASP A 202 12.22 9.91 5.12
CA ASP A 202 12.77 9.09 6.21
C ASP A 202 11.67 8.44 7.07
N ALA A 203 10.56 9.14 7.28
CA ALA A 203 9.42 8.62 8.05
C ALA A 203 8.62 7.56 7.27
N LEU A 204 8.79 7.50 5.94
CA LEU A 204 8.09 6.59 5.04
C LEU A 204 8.91 5.35 4.67
N VAL A 205 10.18 5.30 5.06
CA VAL A 205 11.04 4.12 4.88
C VAL A 205 10.41 2.92 5.59
N ASN A 206 10.35 1.79 4.90
CA ASN A 206 9.81 0.58 5.49
C ASN A 206 10.69 0.15 6.67
N LYS A 207 10.16 0.23 7.89
CA LYS A 207 10.90 -0.08 9.12
C LYS A 207 11.46 -1.51 9.19
N TYR A 208 10.88 -2.45 8.44
CA TYR A 208 11.29 -3.85 8.45
C TYR A 208 12.33 -4.18 7.39
N THR A 209 12.29 -3.50 6.24
CA THR A 209 13.17 -3.81 5.10
C THR A 209 14.21 -2.72 4.83
N GLY A 210 14.07 -1.53 5.42
CA GLY A 210 14.88 -0.36 5.10
C GLY A 210 14.65 0.19 3.68
N ALA A 211 13.67 -0.36 2.94
CA ALA A 211 13.45 0.02 1.56
C ALA A 211 12.87 1.44 1.45
N PRO A 212 13.33 2.24 0.47
CA PRO A 212 12.76 3.54 0.21
C PRO A 212 11.28 3.42 -0.18
N PRO A 213 10.46 4.43 0.13
CA PRO A 213 9.03 4.36 -0.10
C PRO A 213 8.73 4.24 -1.59
N ARG A 214 7.75 3.39 -1.95
CA ARG A 214 7.35 3.12 -3.36
C ARG A 214 7.08 4.38 -4.17
N VAL A 215 6.59 5.44 -3.53
CA VAL A 215 6.33 6.74 -4.17
C VAL A 215 7.61 7.39 -4.70
N GLU A 216 8.75 7.24 -4.00
CA GLU A 216 10.04 7.75 -4.47
C GLU A 216 10.49 7.00 -5.73
N PHE A 217 10.38 5.68 -5.74
CA PHE A 217 10.68 4.88 -6.92
C PHE A 217 9.83 5.28 -8.13
N LEU A 218 8.51 5.50 -7.92
CA LEU A 218 7.61 5.93 -8.98
C LEU A 218 7.95 7.34 -9.49
N LEU A 219 8.32 8.26 -8.60
CA LEU A 219 8.81 9.59 -8.97
C LEU A 219 10.05 9.47 -9.88
N ARG A 220 11.07 8.71 -9.47
CA ARG A 220 12.29 8.50 -10.28
C ARG A 220 11.99 7.86 -11.63
N LYS A 221 11.07 6.89 -11.66
CA LYS A 221 10.62 6.26 -12.91
C LYS A 221 9.96 7.28 -13.84
N LEU A 222 9.12 8.17 -13.31
CA LEU A 222 8.49 9.24 -14.09
C LEU A 222 9.51 10.25 -14.61
N GLU A 223 10.48 10.67 -13.78
CA GLU A 223 11.60 11.52 -14.20
C GLU A 223 12.38 10.88 -15.36
N TYR A 224 12.70 9.60 -15.24
CA TYR A 224 13.40 8.84 -16.28
C TYR A 224 12.60 8.76 -17.60
N VAL A 225 11.31 8.46 -17.53
CA VAL A 225 10.43 8.45 -18.71
C VAL A 225 10.36 9.83 -19.37
N ARG A 226 10.33 10.92 -18.57
CA ARG A 226 10.35 12.30 -19.11
C ARG A 226 11.65 12.65 -19.80
N MET A 227 12.78 12.22 -19.25
CA MET A 227 14.09 12.39 -19.88
C MET A 227 14.14 11.67 -21.24
N LEU A 228 13.63 10.44 -21.32
CA LEU A 228 13.61 9.66 -22.56
C LEU A 228 12.65 10.20 -23.62
N THR A 229 11.48 10.69 -23.20
CA THR A 229 10.45 11.22 -24.12
C THR A 229 10.69 12.67 -24.53
N GLY A 230 11.75 13.30 -24.02
CA GLY A 230 12.08 14.70 -24.33
C GLY A 230 11.02 15.69 -23.83
N TYR A 231 10.23 15.31 -22.82
CA TYR A 231 9.17 16.15 -22.28
C TYR A 231 9.77 17.32 -21.49
N ARG A 232 10.24 18.34 -22.21
CA ARG A 232 10.54 19.68 -21.70
C ARG A 232 9.29 20.52 -21.86
N ARG A 233 8.46 20.61 -20.82
CA ARG A 233 7.62 21.80 -20.63
C ARG A 233 8.24 22.60 -19.49
N GLY A 234 8.51 23.86 -19.80
CA GLY A 234 9.19 24.82 -18.92
C GLY A 234 8.30 25.32 -17.79
#